data_AF-A0AAN4UTP0-F1
#
_entry.id   AF-A0AAN4UTP0-F1
#
_cell.length_a   1.000
_cell.length_b   1.000
_cell.length_c   1.000
_cell.angle_alpha   90.00
_cell.angle_beta   90.00
_cell.angle_gamma   90.00
#
_symmetry.space_group_name_H-M   'P 1'
#
loop_
_entity.id
_entity.type
_entity.pdbx_description
1 polymer ?
#
loop_
_entity_poly.entity_id
_entity_poly.type
_entity_poly.pdbx_seq_one_letter_code
_entity_poly.pdbx_strand_id
1 'polypeptide(L)'
;MTKKRKTSAEKRDSKLTLSMTGTEARALRARAEERKMNISRYIVARALGRSDATLRDTARRQDTAAALTDAARSLEEISTAIRAASPHERLEISTALLSVERALAVVAFPKRSQDEPADGLAS
;
A
#
# COMPACT_ATOMS: atom_id res chain seq x y z
N MET A 1 -16.38 28.32 -34.42
CA MET A 1 -17.31 27.61 -33.52
C MET A 1 -16.78 27.68 -32.09
N THR A 2 -17.40 28.49 -31.24
CA THR A 2 -17.00 28.71 -29.84
C THR A 2 -17.55 27.59 -28.95
N LYS A 3 -16.67 26.74 -28.40
CA LYS A 3 -17.06 25.71 -27.44
C LYS A 3 -17.67 26.38 -26.20
N LYS A 4 -18.97 26.15 -25.94
CA LYS A 4 -19.67 26.62 -24.74
C LYS A 4 -18.92 26.11 -23.49
N ARG A 5 -18.42 27.03 -22.68
CA ARG A 5 -17.78 26.75 -21.40
C ARG A 5 -18.85 26.16 -20.47
N LYS A 6 -18.68 24.92 -20.02
CA LYS A 6 -19.61 24.26 -19.07
C LYS A 6 -19.74 25.14 -17.82
N THR A 7 -20.95 25.64 -17.56
CA THR A 7 -21.27 26.33 -16.32
C THR A 7 -21.15 25.33 -15.16
N SER A 8 -20.72 25.81 -14.00
CA SER A 8 -20.35 25.01 -12.81
C SER A 8 -21.44 24.08 -12.27
N ALA A 9 -22.68 24.19 -12.77
CA ALA A 9 -23.84 23.40 -12.38
C ALA A 9 -23.78 21.93 -12.82
N GLU A 10 -23.04 21.62 -13.89
CA GLU A 10 -22.99 20.27 -14.50
C GLU A 10 -21.92 19.34 -13.87
N LYS A 11 -21.39 19.67 -12.68
CA LYS A 11 -20.29 18.91 -12.04
C LYS A 11 -20.71 17.98 -10.90
N ARG A 12 -21.99 17.96 -10.50
CA ARG A 12 -22.49 17.13 -9.39
C ARG A 12 -23.80 16.46 -9.79
N ASP A 13 -23.68 15.41 -10.61
CA ASP A 13 -24.84 14.66 -11.12
C ASP A 13 -25.52 13.78 -10.06
N SER A 14 -24.84 13.50 -8.94
CA SER A 14 -25.40 12.71 -7.84
C SER A 14 -25.31 13.45 -6.50
N LYS A 15 -26.43 13.43 -5.76
CA LYS A 15 -26.52 13.91 -4.38
C LYS A 15 -26.79 12.71 -3.47
N LEU A 16 -25.95 12.54 -2.45
CA LEU A 16 -26.17 11.57 -1.38
C LEU A 16 -26.56 12.32 -0.11
N THR A 17 -27.70 11.95 0.48
CA THR A 17 -28.15 12.51 1.76
C THR A 17 -27.71 11.58 2.88
N LEU A 18 -26.96 12.11 3.85
CA LEU A 18 -26.51 11.38 5.02
C LEU A 18 -27.26 11.90 6.25
N SER A 19 -27.97 11.02 6.93
CA SER A 19 -28.53 11.31 8.26
C SER A 19 -27.42 11.21 9.30
N MET A 20 -27.28 12.23 10.13
CA MET A 20 -26.24 12.32 11.15
C MET A 20 -26.85 12.75 12.47
N THR A 21 -26.31 12.25 13.57
CA THR A 21 -26.64 12.76 14.91
C THR A 21 -26.03 14.14 15.13
N GLY A 22 -26.59 14.92 16.07
CA GLY A 22 -26.10 16.27 16.36
C GLY A 22 -24.67 16.32 16.93
N THR A 23 -24.19 15.24 17.53
CA THR A 23 -22.81 15.09 18.01
C THR A 23 -21.86 14.81 16.85
N GLU A 24 -22.21 13.91 15.94
CA GLU A 24 -21.41 13.60 14.74
C GLU A 24 -21.28 14.81 13.82
N ALA A 25 -22.38 15.55 13.61
CA ALA A 25 -22.37 16.77 12.80
C ALA A 25 -21.42 17.83 13.38
N ARG A 26 -21.39 18.01 14.72
CA ARG A 26 -20.47 18.94 15.39
C ARG A 26 -19.02 18.50 15.25
N ALA A 27 -18.73 17.21 15.47
CA ALA A 27 -17.38 16.67 15.34
C ALA A 27 -16.84 16.81 13.90
N LEU A 28 -17.68 16.60 12.88
CA LEU A 28 -17.27 16.80 11.49
C LEU A 28 -17.08 18.27 11.12
N ARG A 29 -17.89 19.19 11.67
CA ARG A 29 -17.70 20.63 11.45
C ARG A 29 -16.37 21.10 12.03
N ALA A 30 -16.07 20.74 13.28
CA ALA A 30 -14.81 21.11 13.93
C ALA A 30 -13.59 20.66 13.11
N ARG A 31 -13.60 19.40 12.65
CA ARG A 31 -12.51 18.87 11.80
C ARG A 31 -12.45 19.50 10.41
N ALA A 32 -13.58 19.91 9.86
CA ALA A 32 -13.62 20.63 8.58
C ALA A 32 -13.03 22.04 8.74
N GLU A 33 -13.33 22.72 9.84
CA GLU A 33 -12.80 24.05 10.19
C GLU A 33 -11.30 24.01 10.45
N GLU A 34 -10.79 23.04 11.21
CA GLU A 34 -9.34 22.81 11.41
C GLU A 34 -8.58 22.73 10.07
N ARG A 35 -9.21 22.11 9.06
CA ARG A 35 -8.64 21.95 7.72
C ARG A 35 -8.99 23.08 6.76
N LYS A 36 -9.69 24.12 7.23
CA LYS A 36 -10.17 25.25 6.41
C LYS A 36 -11.00 24.80 5.21
N MET A 37 -11.83 23.77 5.40
CA MET A 37 -12.70 23.20 4.37
C MET A 37 -14.17 23.33 4.74
N ASN A 38 -15.03 23.44 3.73
CA ASN A 38 -16.47 23.25 3.91
C ASN A 38 -16.76 21.79 4.29
N ILE A 39 -17.72 21.56 5.20
CA ILE A 39 -18.08 20.22 5.69
C ILE A 39 -18.37 19.21 4.57
N SER A 40 -19.10 19.58 3.52
CA SER A 40 -19.40 18.65 2.40
C SER A 40 -18.12 18.27 1.64
N ARG A 41 -17.21 19.24 1.45
CA ARG A 41 -15.93 19.01 0.80
C ARG A 41 -15.03 18.12 1.66
N TYR A 42 -15.04 18.33 2.98
CA TYR A 42 -14.30 17.51 3.94
C TYR A 42 -14.80 16.06 3.94
N ILE A 43 -16.12 15.84 3.98
CA ILE A 43 -16.71 14.49 3.96
C ILE A 43 -16.34 13.75 2.68
N VAL A 44 -16.49 14.40 1.52
CA VAL A 44 -16.13 13.80 0.22
C VAL A 44 -14.63 13.48 0.15
N ALA A 45 -13.77 14.44 0.53
CA ALA A 45 -12.32 14.23 0.54
C ALA A 45 -11.89 13.08 1.47
N ARG A 46 -12.54 12.96 2.64
CA ARG A 46 -12.28 11.88 3.59
C ARG A 46 -12.76 10.52 3.08
N ALA A 47 -13.92 10.47 2.43
CA ALA A 47 -14.45 9.24 1.86
C ALA A 47 -13.57 8.74 0.71
N LEU A 48 -13.22 9.63 -0.23
CA LEU A 48 -12.34 9.29 -1.35
C LEU A 48 -10.93 8.91 -0.89
N GLY A 49 -10.34 9.66 0.06
CA GLY A 49 -9.01 9.36 0.58
C GLY A 49 -8.91 8.03 1.33
N ARG A 50 -10.01 7.55 1.93
CA ARG A 50 -10.07 6.20 2.54
C ARG A 50 -10.09 5.11 1.48
N SER A 51 -10.89 5.28 0.43
CA SER A 51 -10.96 4.33 -0.68
C SER A 51 -9.62 4.19 -1.39
N ASP A 52 -8.93 5.31 -1.65
CA ASP A 52 -7.62 5.29 -2.30
C ASP A 52 -6.56 4.58 -1.46
N ALA A 53 -6.55 4.81 -0.15
CA ALA A 53 -5.60 4.17 0.75
C ALA A 53 -5.83 2.65 0.83
N THR A 54 -7.09 2.21 0.94
CA THR A 54 -7.42 0.78 0.99
C THR A 54 -7.12 0.09 -0.34
N LEU A 55 -7.44 0.73 -1.47
CA LEU A 55 -7.19 0.17 -2.80
C LEU A 55 -5.70 0.04 -3.09
N ARG A 56 -4.89 1.05 -2.72
CA ARG A 56 -3.43 1.00 -2.82
C ARG A 56 -2.83 -0.10 -1.95
N ASP A 57 -3.32 -0.28 -0.73
CA ASP A 57 -2.84 -1.33 0.16
C ASP A 57 -3.19 -2.72 -0.38
N THR A 58 -4.40 -2.93 -0.89
CA THR A 58 -4.78 -4.20 -1.54
C THR A 58 -3.98 -4.48 -2.80
N ALA A 59 -3.75 -3.47 -3.66
CA ALA A 59 -2.95 -3.63 -4.87
C ALA A 59 -1.50 -4.00 -4.52
N ARG A 60 -0.89 -3.30 -3.55
CA ARG A 60 0.47 -3.61 -3.08
C ARG A 60 0.57 -5.03 -2.52
N ARG A 61 -0.43 -5.50 -1.78
CA ARG A 61 -0.47 -6.88 -1.27
C ARG A 61 -0.59 -7.91 -2.40
N GLN A 62 -1.40 -7.63 -3.42
CA GLN A 62 -1.53 -8.49 -4.60
C GLN A 62 -0.24 -8.56 -5.40
N ASP A 63 0.41 -7.42 -5.66
CA ASP A 63 1.70 -7.36 -6.36
C ASP A 63 2.79 -8.13 -5.59
N THR A 64 2.81 -7.98 -4.26
CA THR A 64 3.75 -8.72 -3.39
C THR A 64 3.48 -10.23 -3.44
N ALA A 65 2.21 -10.64 -3.38
CA ALA A 65 1.83 -12.05 -3.46
C ALA A 65 2.18 -12.67 -4.83
N ALA A 66 2.00 -11.92 -5.92
CA ALA A 66 2.39 -12.34 -7.26
C ALA A 66 3.92 -12.52 -7.36
N ALA A 67 4.69 -11.53 -6.89
CA ALA A 67 6.15 -11.61 -6.87
C ALA A 67 6.67 -12.79 -6.04
N LEU A 68 6.07 -13.08 -4.88
CA LEU A 68 6.41 -14.24 -4.06
C LEU A 68 6.06 -15.57 -4.76
N THR A 69 4.94 -15.62 -5.47
CA THR A 69 4.51 -16.81 -6.22
C THR A 69 5.46 -17.08 -7.38
N ASP A 70 5.85 -16.05 -8.13
CA ASP A 70 6.82 -16.18 -9.21
C ASP A 70 8.20 -16.56 -8.69
N ALA A 71 8.64 -15.97 -7.56
CA ALA A 71 9.87 -16.37 -6.90
C ALA A 71 9.86 -17.85 -6.47
N ALA A 72 8.75 -18.34 -5.91
CA ALA A 72 8.60 -19.74 -5.55
C ALA A 72 8.69 -20.66 -6.78
N ARG A 73 8.04 -20.29 -7.90
CA ARG A 73 8.13 -21.05 -9.15
C ARG A 73 9.57 -21.08 -9.69
N SER A 74 10.25 -19.94 -9.72
CA SER A 74 11.64 -19.88 -10.15
C SER A 74 12.57 -20.71 -9.26
N LEU A 75 12.34 -20.76 -7.95
CA LEU A 75 13.11 -21.63 -7.04
C LEU A 75 12.85 -23.12 -7.31
N GLU A 76 11.62 -23.50 -7.64
CA GLU A 76 11.28 -24.87 -8.02
C GLU A 76 11.95 -25.28 -9.33
N GLU A 77 11.95 -24.40 -10.34
CA GLU A 77 12.66 -24.59 -11.62
C GLU A 77 14.17 -24.75 -11.40
N ILE A 78 14.77 -23.88 -10.58
CA ILE A 78 16.19 -23.96 -10.22
C ILE A 78 16.50 -25.28 -9.48
N SER A 79 15.65 -25.68 -8.53
CA SER A 79 15.84 -26.94 -7.79
C SER A 79 15.81 -28.16 -8.73
N THR A 80 14.94 -28.12 -9.74
CA THR A 80 14.80 -29.17 -10.74
C THR A 80 16.01 -29.21 -11.67
N ALA A 81 16.48 -28.05 -12.13
CA ALA A 81 17.70 -27.92 -12.93
C ALA A 81 18.94 -28.42 -12.18
N ILE A 82 19.08 -28.08 -10.89
CA ILE A 82 20.16 -28.57 -10.02
C ILE A 82 20.12 -30.10 -9.92
N ARG A 83 18.94 -30.71 -9.78
CA ARG A 83 18.82 -32.18 -9.74
C ARG A 83 19.28 -32.88 -11.03
N ALA A 84 19.20 -32.20 -12.18
CA ALA A 84 19.66 -32.71 -13.46
C ALA A 84 21.13 -32.40 -13.76
N ALA A 85 21.73 -31.41 -13.08
CA ALA A 85 23.11 -30.98 -13.31
C ALA A 85 24.16 -31.97 -12.78
N SER A 86 25.39 -31.87 -13.28
CA SER A 86 26.51 -32.65 -12.77
C SER A 86 26.85 -32.26 -11.32
N PRO A 87 27.49 -33.14 -10.52
CA PRO A 87 27.78 -32.86 -9.11
C PRO A 87 28.58 -31.56 -8.88
N HIS A 88 29.47 -31.20 -9.81
CA HIS A 88 30.29 -29.99 -9.71
C HIS A 88 29.45 -28.72 -9.96
N GLU A 89 28.63 -28.72 -11.00
CA GLU A 89 27.72 -27.61 -11.32
C GLU A 89 26.69 -27.38 -10.20
N ARG A 90 26.21 -28.45 -9.55
CA ARG A 90 25.31 -28.31 -8.39
C ARG A 90 25.92 -27.52 -7.25
N LEU A 91 27.19 -27.79 -6.94
CA LEU A 91 27.91 -27.10 -5.86
C LEU A 91 28.07 -25.62 -6.21
N GLU A 92 28.46 -25.29 -7.44
CA GLU A 92 28.61 -23.90 -7.89
C GLU A 92 27.26 -23.15 -7.83
N ILE A 93 26.19 -23.75 -8.35
CA ILE A 93 24.85 -23.14 -8.33
C ILE A 93 24.35 -22.95 -6.89
N SER A 94 24.52 -23.95 -6.03
CA SER A 94 24.09 -23.85 -4.62
C SER A 94 24.85 -22.75 -3.87
N THR A 95 26.14 -22.59 -4.17
CA THR A 95 26.98 -21.54 -3.56
C THR A 95 26.58 -20.15 -4.05
N ALA A 96 26.26 -20.02 -5.35
CA ALA A 96 25.75 -18.77 -5.92
C ALA A 96 24.39 -18.38 -5.30
N LEU A 97 23.48 -19.35 -5.12
CA LEU A 97 22.18 -19.12 -4.50
C LEU A 97 22.31 -18.68 -3.03
N LEU A 98 23.19 -19.31 -2.26
CA LEU A 98 23.50 -18.90 -0.88
C LEU A 98 24.06 -17.46 -0.81
N SER A 99 24.87 -17.06 -1.79
CA SER A 99 25.40 -15.69 -1.88
C SER A 99 24.29 -14.67 -2.15
N VAL A 100 23.39 -14.99 -3.09
CA VAL A 100 22.21 -14.16 -3.41
C VAL A 100 21.26 -14.07 -2.22
N GLU A 101 21.00 -15.18 -1.52
CA GLU A 101 20.18 -15.21 -0.31
C GLU A 101 20.75 -14.26 0.77
N ARG A 102 22.06 -14.32 1.02
CA ARG A 102 22.73 -13.42 1.97
C ARG A 102 22.62 -11.95 1.57
N ALA A 103 22.75 -11.64 0.28
CA ALA A 103 22.59 -10.28 -0.22
C ALA A 103 21.15 -9.76 -0.04
N LEU A 104 20.15 -10.61 -0.31
CA LEU A 104 18.73 -10.27 -0.13
C LEU A 104 18.33 -10.13 1.33
N ALA A 105 18.87 -10.95 2.24
CA ALA A 105 18.60 -10.87 3.67
C ALA A 105 18.97 -9.49 4.26
N VAL A 106 20.05 -8.86 3.76
CA VAL A 106 20.48 -7.51 4.17
C VAL A 106 19.45 -6.44 3.74
N VAL A 107 18.77 -6.65 2.62
CA VAL A 107 17.78 -5.70 2.07
C VAL A 107 16.39 -5.92 2.67
N ALA A 108 16.00 -7.17 2.91
CA ALA A 108 14.70 -7.54 3.48
C ALA A 108 14.62 -7.32 4.99
N PHE A 109 15.76 -7.44 5.69
CA PHE A 109 15.88 -7.16 7.12
C PHE A 109 16.95 -6.08 7.34
N PRO A 110 16.68 -4.82 6.94
CA PRO A 110 17.54 -3.74 7.37
C PRO A 110 17.49 -3.76 8.90
N LYS A 111 18.64 -3.94 9.56
CA LYS A 111 18.74 -3.87 11.02
C LYS A 111 17.84 -2.72 11.48
N ARG A 112 16.83 -3.00 12.33
CA ARG A 112 16.12 -1.94 13.06
C ARG A 112 17.20 -1.09 13.71
N SER A 113 17.45 0.08 13.15
CA SER A 113 18.28 1.10 13.77
C SER A 113 17.69 1.32 15.15
N GLN A 114 18.54 1.18 16.17
CA GLN A 114 18.21 1.28 17.59
C GLN A 114 17.89 2.73 18.02
N ASP A 115 17.10 3.47 17.23
CA ASP A 115 16.78 4.88 17.47
C ASP A 115 15.27 5.17 17.45
N GLU A 116 14.41 4.18 17.73
CA GLU A 116 13.07 4.49 18.23
C GLU A 116 13.14 4.63 19.76
N PRO A 117 12.98 5.84 20.34
CA PRO A 117 12.78 5.94 21.77
C PRO A 117 11.50 5.17 22.10
N ALA A 118 11.62 4.24 23.04
CA ALA A 118 10.49 3.61 23.69
C ALA A 118 9.75 4.67 24.50
N ASP A 119 8.92 5.47 23.84
CA ASP A 119 7.97 6.36 24.52
C ASP A 119 6.89 5.49 25.18
N GLY A 120 7.22 5.06 26.39
CA GLY A 120 6.40 5.37 27.56
C GLY A 120 5.01 4.76 27.60
N LEU A 121 4.92 3.44 27.62
CA LEU A 121 3.85 2.78 28.39
C LEU A 121 4.27 2.80 29.87
N ALA A 122 3.95 3.90 30.55
CA ALA A 122 3.89 3.93 32.01
C ALA A 122 2.60 4.64 32.41
N SER A 123 1.68 3.80 32.89
CA SER A 123 0.54 3.99 33.81
C SER A 123 0.13 5.42 34.19
#